data_AF-A0A5B9WP58-F1
#
_entry.id   AF-A0A5B9WP58-F1
#
_cell.length_a   1.000
_cell.length_b   1.000
_cell.length_c   1.000
_cell.angle_alpha   90.00
_cell.angle_beta   90.00
_cell.angle_gamma   90.00
#
_symmetry.space_group_name_H-M   'P 1'
#
loop_
_entity.id
_entity.type
_entity.pdbx_description
1 polymer ?
#
loop_
_entity_poly.entity_id
_entity_poly.type
_entity_poly.pdbx_seq_one_letter_code
_entity_poly.pdbx_strand_id
1 'polypeptide(L)'
;MTFSKISFILSFILLLTFSGAASAQSGQPVVTDVTTGLLEWIKHLNADVNKYFFREKAAALDQQLGLLKEDLSLYMKTRKSLSDSLFRHNVAGGKVNDNALELLQTRMTAVMQKMRDVTDLVGTELQAEGDRLNNDIYDALFGENNRFLSHLEVFLAGYDVTKKDLALDNSAGYSRLEACINEITALQDKIRKKMK
;
A
#
# COMPACT_ATOMS: atom_id res chain seq x y z
N MET A 1 56.14 -29.29 21.60
CA MET A 1 54.85 -28.78 22.16
C MET A 1 54.48 -27.37 21.64
N THR A 2 55.09 -26.90 20.55
CA THR A 2 54.87 -25.56 19.96
C THR A 2 54.05 -25.60 18.66
N PHE A 3 54.17 -26.67 17.86
CA PHE A 3 53.42 -26.84 16.61
C PHE A 3 51.89 -27.00 16.80
N SER A 4 51.45 -27.62 17.89
CA SER A 4 50.01 -27.76 18.22
C SER A 4 49.34 -26.40 18.53
N LYS A 5 50.07 -25.44 19.10
CA LYS A 5 49.53 -24.11 19.42
C LYS A 5 49.35 -23.23 18.18
N ILE A 6 50.24 -23.36 17.20
CA ILE A 6 50.19 -22.61 15.94
C ILE A 6 49.00 -23.07 15.09
N SER A 7 48.72 -24.39 15.06
CA SER A 7 47.57 -24.95 14.33
C SER A 7 46.21 -24.51 14.92
N PHE A 8 46.13 -24.35 16.25
CA PHE A 8 44.92 -23.87 16.90
C PHE A 8 44.65 -22.38 16.61
N ILE A 9 45.70 -21.55 16.59
CA ILE A 9 45.59 -20.12 16.27
C ILE A 9 45.19 -19.91 14.81
N LEU A 10 45.75 -20.69 13.87
CA LEU A 10 45.36 -20.62 12.46
C LEU A 10 43.91 -21.03 12.22
N SER A 11 43.43 -22.07 12.92
CA SER A 11 42.03 -22.51 12.83
C SER A 11 41.06 -21.47 13.40
N PHE A 12 41.45 -20.77 14.48
CA PHE A 12 40.66 -19.71 15.09
C PHE A 12 40.58 -18.44 14.20
N ILE A 13 41.68 -18.07 13.53
CA ILE A 13 41.69 -16.95 12.57
C ILE A 13 40.85 -17.28 11.33
N LEU A 14 40.90 -18.51 10.83
CA LEU A 14 40.06 -18.94 9.70
C LEU A 14 38.57 -18.86 10.05
N LEU A 15 38.18 -19.29 11.25
CA LEU A 15 36.80 -19.18 11.75
C LEU A 15 36.34 -17.72 11.87
N LEU A 16 37.22 -16.81 12.31
CA LEU A 16 36.92 -15.38 12.41
C LEU A 16 36.70 -14.72 11.03
N THR A 17 37.36 -15.21 9.97
CA THR A 17 37.15 -14.69 8.60
C THR A 17 35.81 -15.10 7.99
N PHE A 18 35.18 -16.19 8.44
CA PHE A 18 33.84 -16.57 8.00
C PHE A 18 32.71 -15.91 8.80
N SER A 19 32.96 -15.47 10.03
CA SER A 19 31.96 -14.71 10.82
C SER A 19 31.74 -13.26 10.34
N GLY A 20 32.59 -12.74 9.43
CA GLY A 20 32.44 -11.39 8.85
C GLY A 20 31.55 -11.30 7.61
N ALA A 21 31.08 -12.43 7.07
CA ALA A 21 30.27 -12.47 5.84
C ALA A 21 28.74 -12.47 6.11
N ALA A 22 28.30 -12.21 7.34
CA ALA A 22 26.92 -11.76 7.59
C ALA A 22 26.84 -10.23 7.36
N SER A 23 27.38 -9.76 6.24
CA SER A 23 26.97 -8.46 5.73
C SER A 23 25.51 -8.60 5.36
N ALA A 24 24.64 -7.83 6.02
CA ALA A 24 23.23 -7.72 5.73
C ALA A 24 23.04 -7.69 4.21
N GLN A 25 22.60 -8.80 3.63
CA GLN A 25 21.92 -8.77 2.36
C GLN A 25 20.62 -8.05 2.67
N SER A 26 20.68 -6.71 2.66
CA SER A 26 19.51 -5.85 2.74
C SER A 26 18.65 -6.24 1.56
N GLY A 27 17.71 -7.16 1.79
CA GLY A 27 16.78 -7.58 0.76
C GLY A 27 16.18 -6.33 0.17
N GLN A 28 16.12 -6.26 -1.15
CA GLN A 28 15.44 -5.16 -1.82
C GLN A 28 14.05 -5.01 -1.18
N PRO A 29 13.67 -3.81 -0.73
CA PRO A 29 12.39 -3.58 -0.08
C PRO A 29 11.27 -4.05 -1.00
N VAL A 30 10.33 -4.83 -0.45
CA VAL A 30 9.27 -5.43 -1.25
C VAL A 30 8.15 -4.41 -1.41
N VAL A 31 7.80 -4.09 -2.66
CA VAL A 31 6.66 -3.22 -2.98
C VAL A 31 5.42 -4.07 -3.22
N THR A 32 4.37 -3.83 -2.43
CA THR A 32 3.04 -4.39 -2.60
C THR A 32 2.13 -3.31 -3.19
N ASP A 33 1.96 -3.30 -4.52
CA ASP A 33 1.06 -2.34 -5.18
C ASP A 33 -0.41 -2.67 -4.93
N VAL A 34 -0.97 -2.09 -3.86
CA VAL A 34 -2.37 -2.29 -3.45
C VAL A 34 -3.37 -1.54 -4.32
N THR A 35 -2.92 -0.62 -5.20
CA THR A 35 -3.83 0.17 -6.04
C THR A 35 -4.55 -0.68 -7.10
N THR A 36 -3.94 -1.80 -7.50
CA THR A 36 -4.56 -2.78 -8.39
C THR A 36 -5.71 -3.50 -7.69
N GLY A 37 -5.46 -4.05 -6.50
CA GLY A 37 -6.48 -4.74 -5.70
C GLY A 37 -7.64 -3.82 -5.31
N LEU A 38 -7.36 -2.56 -4.96
CA LEU A 38 -8.40 -1.56 -4.69
C LEU A 38 -9.32 -1.35 -5.90
N LEU A 39 -8.75 -1.21 -7.09
CA LEU A 39 -9.53 -0.99 -8.31
C LEU A 39 -10.35 -2.22 -8.68
N GLU A 40 -9.78 -3.42 -8.54
CA GLU A 40 -10.49 -4.68 -8.80
C GLU A 40 -11.68 -4.85 -7.85
N TRP A 41 -11.46 -4.70 -6.55
CA TRP A 41 -12.51 -4.80 -5.54
C TRP A 41 -13.65 -3.78 -5.77
N ILE A 42 -13.31 -2.52 -6.08
CA ILE A 42 -14.32 -1.48 -6.36
C ILE A 42 -15.07 -1.77 -7.68
N LYS A 43 -14.40 -2.32 -8.70
CA LYS A 43 -15.07 -2.74 -9.94
C LYS A 43 -16.04 -3.87 -9.69
N HIS A 44 -15.66 -4.88 -8.90
CA HIS A 44 -16.57 -5.95 -8.51
C HIS A 44 -17.76 -5.41 -7.72
N LEU A 45 -17.52 -4.49 -6.79
CA LEU A 45 -18.58 -3.81 -6.05
C LEU A 45 -19.55 -3.06 -6.98
N ASN A 46 -19.05 -2.37 -8.00
CA ASN A 46 -19.87 -1.65 -8.96
C ASN A 46 -20.63 -2.56 -9.94
N ALA A 47 -20.00 -3.66 -10.39
CA ALA A 47 -20.58 -4.63 -11.30
C ALA A 47 -21.71 -5.43 -10.63
N ASP A 48 -21.45 -5.90 -9.42
CA ASP A 48 -22.33 -6.82 -8.69
C ASP A 48 -23.28 -6.13 -7.72
N VAL A 49 -23.44 -4.80 -7.84
CA VAL A 49 -24.41 -4.06 -7.01
C VAL A 49 -25.80 -4.69 -7.07
N ASN A 50 -26.21 -5.28 -8.20
CA ASN A 50 -27.52 -5.94 -8.29
C ASN A 50 -27.63 -7.21 -7.45
N LYS A 51 -26.53 -7.95 -7.24
CA LYS A 51 -26.48 -9.20 -6.47
C LYS A 51 -26.42 -8.92 -4.97
N TYR A 52 -25.78 -7.82 -4.57
CA TYR A 52 -25.46 -7.53 -3.17
C TYR A 52 -26.17 -6.30 -2.60
N PHE A 53 -27.06 -5.69 -3.37
CA PHE A 53 -27.85 -4.54 -2.92
C PHE A 53 -29.01 -4.99 -2.03
N PHE A 54 -28.90 -4.61 -0.76
CA PHE A 54 -29.96 -4.69 0.22
C PHE A 54 -30.58 -3.30 0.40
N ARG A 55 -31.88 -3.13 0.10
CA ARG A 55 -32.53 -1.82 0.09
C ARG A 55 -32.44 -1.13 1.46
N GLU A 56 -32.53 -1.92 2.52
CA GLU A 56 -32.38 -1.52 3.91
C GLU A 56 -30.99 -1.00 4.26
N LYS A 57 -29.94 -1.42 3.52
CA LYS A 57 -28.56 -0.95 3.69
C LYS A 57 -28.16 0.16 2.70
N ALA A 58 -29.01 0.47 1.73
CA ALA A 58 -28.68 1.33 0.59
C ALA A 58 -28.22 2.74 1.00
N ALA A 59 -28.90 3.38 1.95
CA ALA A 59 -28.56 4.72 2.42
C ALA A 59 -27.21 4.74 3.15
N ALA A 60 -26.97 3.75 4.02
CA ALA A 60 -25.70 3.59 4.71
C ALA A 60 -24.56 3.33 3.70
N LEU A 61 -24.80 2.48 2.70
CA LEU A 61 -23.81 2.17 1.67
C LEU A 61 -23.46 3.41 0.83
N ASP A 62 -24.46 4.21 0.39
CA ASP A 62 -24.19 5.47 -0.34
C ASP A 62 -23.32 6.44 0.47
N GLN A 63 -23.59 6.54 1.78
CA GLN A 63 -22.83 7.39 2.69
C GLN A 63 -21.39 6.89 2.85
N GLN A 64 -21.18 5.60 3.15
CA GLN A 64 -19.83 5.06 3.36
C GLN A 64 -19.00 5.09 2.08
N LEU A 65 -19.62 4.88 0.91
CA LEU A 65 -18.96 5.08 -0.39
C LEU A 65 -18.52 6.52 -0.60
N GLY A 66 -19.32 7.50 -0.14
CA GLY A 66 -18.94 8.91 -0.16
C GLY A 66 -17.67 9.19 0.66
N LEU A 67 -17.62 8.65 1.87
CA LEU A 67 -16.46 8.79 2.76
C LEU A 67 -15.22 8.08 2.21
N LEU A 68 -15.37 6.84 1.70
CA LEU A 68 -14.29 6.11 1.05
C LEU A 68 -13.71 6.91 -0.14
N LYS A 69 -14.58 7.53 -0.94
CA LYS A 69 -14.16 8.37 -2.07
C LYS A 69 -13.35 9.58 -1.62
N GLU A 70 -13.76 10.22 -0.52
CA GLU A 70 -13.04 11.36 0.06
C GLU A 70 -11.65 10.94 0.55
N ASP A 71 -11.54 9.83 1.29
CA ASP A 71 -10.26 9.34 1.79
C ASP A 71 -9.32 8.86 0.68
N LEU A 72 -9.84 8.18 -0.36
CA LEU A 72 -9.08 7.84 -1.57
C LEU A 72 -8.57 9.10 -2.29
N SER A 73 -9.41 10.15 -2.38
CA SER A 73 -9.02 11.42 -2.98
C SER A 73 -7.92 12.12 -2.19
N LEU A 74 -7.97 12.08 -0.86
CA LEU A 74 -6.93 12.62 0.00
C LEU A 74 -5.63 11.83 -0.13
N TYR A 75 -5.69 10.51 -0.09
CA TYR A 75 -4.52 9.65 -0.29
C TYR A 75 -3.85 9.91 -1.64
N MET A 76 -4.63 9.95 -2.73
CA MET A 76 -4.16 10.23 -4.08
C MET A 76 -3.47 11.61 -4.17
N LYS A 77 -4.08 12.66 -3.60
CA LYS A 77 -3.50 14.02 -3.57
C LYS A 77 -2.21 14.07 -2.77
N THR A 78 -2.15 13.40 -1.62
CA THR A 78 -0.93 13.31 -0.81
C THR A 78 0.21 12.65 -1.58
N ARG A 79 -0.03 11.48 -2.20
CA ARG A 79 0.95 10.78 -3.04
C ARG A 79 1.48 11.68 -4.15
N LYS A 80 0.57 12.32 -4.90
CA LYS A 80 0.94 13.21 -6.00
C LYS A 80 1.78 14.39 -5.53
N SER A 81 1.37 15.05 -4.44
CA SER A 81 2.10 16.20 -3.89
C SER A 81 3.53 15.82 -3.48
N LEU A 82 3.69 14.69 -2.78
CA LEU A 82 4.99 14.19 -2.36
C LEU A 82 5.84 13.82 -3.58
N SER A 83 5.31 13.04 -4.52
CA SER A 83 6.03 12.66 -5.74
C SER A 83 6.45 13.88 -6.56
N ASP A 84 5.56 14.84 -6.79
CA ASP A 84 5.87 16.04 -7.56
C ASP A 84 6.95 16.89 -6.85
N SER A 85 6.93 16.94 -5.51
CA SER A 85 7.98 17.60 -4.72
C SER A 85 9.35 16.95 -4.92
N LEU A 86 9.42 15.61 -4.87
CA LEU A 86 10.66 14.86 -5.09
C LEU A 86 11.26 15.14 -6.47
N PHE A 87 10.42 15.15 -7.52
CA PHE A 87 10.86 15.43 -8.87
C PHE A 87 11.30 16.89 -9.06
N ARG A 88 10.58 17.87 -8.50
CA ARG A 88 10.92 19.29 -8.61
C ARG A 88 12.25 19.64 -7.93
N HIS A 89 12.54 19.02 -6.78
CA HIS A 89 13.74 19.33 -6.00
C HIS A 89 14.92 18.40 -6.31
N ASN A 90 14.78 17.49 -7.28
CA ASN A 90 15.79 16.48 -7.66
C ASN A 90 16.41 15.80 -6.42
N VAL A 91 15.54 15.43 -5.47
CA VAL A 91 15.94 14.81 -4.21
C VAL A 91 16.62 13.48 -4.52
N ALA A 92 17.83 13.27 -4.00
CA ALA A 92 18.51 11.99 -4.08
C ALA A 92 17.96 11.02 -3.02
N GLY A 93 18.02 9.72 -3.30
CA GLY A 93 17.72 8.67 -2.31
C GLY A 93 18.68 8.71 -1.13
N GLY A 94 18.45 7.86 -0.13
CA GLY A 94 19.34 7.73 1.04
C GLY A 94 18.96 8.57 2.26
N LYS A 95 18.06 9.54 2.13
CA LYS A 95 17.55 10.33 3.28
C LYS A 95 16.12 9.93 3.64
N VAL A 96 15.96 9.43 4.86
CA VAL A 96 14.65 9.09 5.43
C VAL A 96 13.81 10.36 5.65
N ASN A 97 12.52 10.28 5.32
CA ASN A 97 11.52 11.30 5.58
C ASN A 97 10.32 10.71 6.32
N ASP A 98 10.49 10.51 7.63
CA ASP A 98 9.49 9.87 8.51
C ASP A 98 8.13 10.57 8.48
N ASN A 99 8.11 11.91 8.46
CA ASN A 99 6.88 12.69 8.42
C ASN A 99 6.04 12.40 7.15
N ALA A 100 6.72 12.24 6.00
CA ALA A 100 6.04 11.94 4.74
C ALA A 100 5.53 10.49 4.71
N LEU A 101 6.29 9.55 5.28
CA LEU A 101 5.87 8.16 5.45
C LEU A 101 4.65 8.06 6.36
N GLU A 102 4.72 8.63 7.56
CA GLU A 102 3.63 8.63 8.53
C GLU A 102 2.36 9.25 7.93
N LEU A 103 2.50 10.33 7.15
CA LEU A 103 1.38 10.94 6.44
C LEU A 103 0.74 9.97 5.44
N LEU A 104 1.53 9.26 4.63
CA LEU A 104 1.00 8.26 3.68
C LEU A 104 0.31 7.09 4.40
N GLN A 105 0.93 6.58 5.46
CA GLN A 105 0.39 5.49 6.28
C GLN A 105 -0.93 5.91 6.95
N THR A 106 -0.99 7.12 7.49
CA THR A 106 -2.22 7.68 8.10
C THR A 106 -3.35 7.76 7.07
N ARG A 107 -3.04 8.23 5.86
CA ARG A 107 -4.04 8.34 4.78
C ARG A 107 -4.53 6.97 4.31
N MET A 108 -3.63 5.99 4.18
CA MET A 108 -4.05 4.63 3.83
C MET A 108 -4.85 3.96 4.95
N THR A 109 -4.50 4.20 6.22
CA THR A 109 -5.26 3.69 7.37
C THR A 109 -6.70 4.20 7.36
N ALA A 110 -6.91 5.48 6.99
CA ALA A 110 -8.25 6.03 6.81
C ALA A 110 -9.02 5.32 5.68
N VAL A 111 -8.37 5.09 4.53
CA VAL A 111 -8.93 4.32 3.41
C VAL A 111 -9.35 2.93 3.87
N MET A 112 -8.49 2.19 4.59
CA MET A 112 -8.79 0.86 5.11
C MET A 112 -10.01 0.84 6.03
N GLN A 113 -10.12 1.83 6.92
CA GLN A 113 -11.28 1.93 7.80
C GLN A 113 -12.57 2.10 6.98
N LYS A 114 -12.55 2.95 5.94
CA LYS A 114 -13.71 3.13 5.06
C LYS A 114 -13.99 1.95 4.15
N MET A 115 -12.97 1.20 3.77
CA MET A 115 -13.18 -0.09 3.12
C MET A 115 -13.95 -1.03 4.03
N ARG A 116 -13.56 -1.14 5.31
CA ARG A 116 -14.25 -1.99 6.29
C ARG A 116 -15.71 -1.57 6.48
N ASP A 117 -15.95 -0.26 6.63
CA ASP A 117 -17.30 0.28 6.76
C ASP A 117 -18.18 -0.04 5.52
N VAL A 118 -17.58 -0.16 4.33
CA VAL A 118 -18.26 -0.58 3.10
C VAL A 118 -18.45 -2.10 3.04
N THR A 119 -17.43 -2.90 3.41
CA THR A 119 -17.50 -4.37 3.37
C THR A 119 -18.58 -4.93 4.29
N ASP A 120 -18.85 -4.28 5.42
CA ASP A 120 -19.93 -4.67 6.35
C ASP A 120 -21.35 -4.51 5.77
N LEU A 121 -21.46 -3.76 4.68
CA LEU A 121 -22.74 -3.40 4.04
C LEU A 121 -23.04 -4.20 2.78
N VAL A 122 -22.12 -5.04 2.31
CA VAL A 122 -22.23 -5.79 1.05
C VAL A 122 -22.43 -7.28 1.32
N GLY A 123 -22.52 -8.09 0.25
CA GLY A 123 -22.65 -9.54 0.38
C GLY A 123 -21.34 -10.24 0.75
N THR A 124 -21.45 -11.46 1.27
CA THR A 124 -20.34 -12.24 1.85
C THR A 124 -19.13 -12.41 0.92
N GLU A 125 -19.35 -12.60 -0.39
CA GLU A 125 -18.25 -12.75 -1.36
C GLU A 125 -17.39 -11.48 -1.46
N LEU A 126 -18.03 -10.31 -1.63
CA LEU A 126 -17.34 -9.02 -1.70
C LEU A 126 -16.76 -8.59 -0.35
N GLN A 127 -17.42 -8.97 0.74
CA GLN A 127 -16.91 -8.77 2.09
C GLN A 127 -15.59 -9.51 2.27
N ALA A 128 -15.53 -10.81 1.94
CA ALA A 128 -14.33 -11.63 2.06
C ALA A 128 -13.18 -11.13 1.16
N GLU A 129 -13.49 -10.63 -0.04
CA GLU A 129 -12.50 -10.00 -0.92
C GLU A 129 -11.93 -8.71 -0.29
N GLY A 130 -12.81 -7.83 0.19
CA GLY A 130 -12.39 -6.57 0.82
C GLY A 130 -11.64 -6.78 2.14
N ASP A 131 -12.03 -7.78 2.93
CA ASP A 131 -11.33 -8.16 4.17
C ASP A 131 -9.92 -8.67 3.87
N ARG A 132 -9.76 -9.51 2.83
CA ARG A 132 -8.44 -9.97 2.38
C ARG A 132 -7.56 -8.80 1.96
N LEU A 133 -8.10 -7.90 1.14
CA LEU A 133 -7.36 -6.71 0.70
C LEU A 133 -6.98 -5.80 1.87
N ASN A 134 -7.88 -5.59 2.83
CA ASN A 134 -7.59 -4.85 4.06
C ASN A 134 -6.47 -5.51 4.87
N ASN A 135 -6.46 -6.84 4.97
CA ASN A 135 -5.37 -7.56 5.65
C ASN A 135 -4.05 -7.43 4.89
N ASP A 136 -4.05 -7.51 3.57
CA ASP A 136 -2.84 -7.33 2.76
C ASP A 136 -2.25 -5.91 2.92
N ILE A 137 -3.11 -4.89 2.97
CA ILE A 137 -2.70 -3.50 3.25
C ILE A 137 -2.17 -3.39 4.69
N TYR A 138 -2.86 -3.99 5.67
CA TYR A 138 -2.45 -3.98 7.08
C TYR A 138 -1.07 -4.60 7.25
N ASP A 139 -0.84 -5.78 6.66
CA ASP A 139 0.42 -6.50 6.73
C ASP A 139 1.56 -5.74 6.03
N ALA A 140 1.25 -4.96 4.99
CA ALA A 140 2.24 -4.11 4.35
C ALA A 140 2.58 -2.86 5.18
N LEU A 141 1.62 -2.31 5.94
CA LEU A 141 1.82 -1.11 6.77
C LEU A 141 2.45 -1.42 8.13
N PHE A 142 2.04 -2.53 8.74
CA PHE A 142 2.31 -2.84 10.15
C PHE A 142 2.92 -4.22 10.38
N GLY A 143 3.10 -5.01 9.31
CA GLY A 143 3.70 -6.33 9.42
C GLY A 143 5.20 -6.26 9.77
N GLU A 144 5.73 -7.40 10.23
CA GLU A 144 7.14 -7.53 10.62
C GLU A 144 8.11 -7.50 9.42
N ASN A 145 7.59 -7.65 8.20
CA ASN A 145 8.37 -7.59 6.97
C ASN A 145 8.49 -6.16 6.47
N ASN A 146 9.66 -5.79 5.97
CA ASN A 146 9.98 -4.48 5.41
C ASN A 146 9.30 -4.30 4.01
N ARG A 147 7.97 -4.19 4.03
CA ARG A 147 7.10 -4.04 2.87
C ARG A 147 6.63 -2.60 2.77
N PHE A 148 6.39 -2.14 1.55
CA PHE A 148 5.93 -0.80 1.25
C PHE A 148 4.79 -0.87 0.25
N LEU A 149 3.84 0.06 0.32
CA LEU A 149 2.70 0.11 -0.60
C LEU A 149 3.05 0.74 -1.95
N SER A 150 4.24 1.32 -2.07
CA SER A 150 4.68 2.00 -3.27
C SER A 150 6.19 2.23 -3.32
N HIS A 151 6.69 2.47 -4.54
CA HIS A 151 8.06 2.92 -4.73
C HIS A 151 8.30 4.32 -4.13
N LEU A 152 7.26 5.15 -4.02
CA LEU A 152 7.32 6.42 -3.29
C LEU A 152 7.68 6.21 -1.82
N GLU A 153 7.01 5.28 -1.13
CA GLU A 153 7.30 4.98 0.28
C GLU A 153 8.70 4.36 0.45
N VAL A 154 9.11 3.47 -0.46
CA VAL A 154 10.48 2.94 -0.47
C VAL A 154 11.52 4.07 -0.55
N PHE A 155 11.31 5.03 -1.44
CA PHE A 155 12.20 6.19 -1.56
C PHE A 155 12.20 7.05 -0.30
N LEU A 156 11.02 7.32 0.27
CA LEU A 156 10.88 8.12 1.49
C LEU A 156 11.48 7.42 2.72
N ALA A 157 11.56 6.09 2.71
CA ALA A 157 12.26 5.28 3.71
C ALA A 157 13.78 5.25 3.51
N GLY A 158 14.31 6.03 2.55
CA GLY A 158 15.73 6.19 2.34
C GLY A 158 16.38 5.11 1.48
N TYR A 159 15.61 4.19 0.88
CA TYR A 159 16.16 3.22 -0.05
C TYR A 159 16.39 3.84 -1.43
N ASP A 160 17.33 3.26 -2.18
CA ASP A 160 17.55 3.64 -3.57
C ASP A 160 16.40 3.13 -4.45
N VAL A 161 15.75 4.05 -5.15
CA VAL A 161 14.69 3.77 -6.12
C VAL A 161 15.03 4.47 -7.42
N THR A 162 14.85 3.78 -8.55
CA THR A 162 15.14 4.39 -9.84
C THR A 162 14.11 5.48 -10.17
N LYS A 163 14.54 6.52 -10.89
CA LYS A 163 13.60 7.56 -11.38
C LYS A 163 12.48 6.97 -12.24
N LYS A 164 12.76 5.87 -12.95
CA LYS A 164 11.78 5.14 -13.76
C LYS A 164 10.70 4.53 -12.87
N ASP A 165 11.07 3.86 -11.79
CA ASP A 165 10.11 3.20 -10.89
C ASP A 165 9.25 4.23 -10.16
N LEU A 166 9.84 5.35 -9.71
CA LEU A 166 9.08 6.48 -9.17
C LEU A 166 8.09 7.07 -10.18
N ALA A 167 8.51 7.23 -11.45
CA ALA A 167 7.64 7.77 -12.49
C ALA A 167 6.49 6.81 -12.84
N LEU A 168 6.78 5.50 -12.92
CA LEU A 168 5.77 4.47 -13.13
C LEU A 168 4.77 4.43 -11.97
N ASP A 169 5.24 4.42 -10.72
CA ASP A 169 4.41 4.44 -9.52
C ASP A 169 3.49 5.69 -9.48
N ASN A 170 4.05 6.87 -9.77
CA ASN A 170 3.30 8.12 -9.79
C ASN A 170 2.22 8.13 -10.90
N SER A 171 2.50 7.57 -12.07
CA SER A 171 1.54 7.52 -13.18
C SER A 171 0.46 6.44 -12.98
N ALA A 172 0.87 5.18 -12.83
CA ALA A 172 -0.04 4.05 -12.79
C ALA A 172 -0.88 4.03 -11.51
N GLY A 173 -0.25 4.25 -10.34
CA GLY A 173 -0.96 4.32 -9.07
C GLY A 173 -1.98 5.46 -9.04
N TYR A 174 -1.62 6.63 -9.58
CA TYR A 174 -2.55 7.76 -9.68
C TYR A 174 -3.75 7.44 -10.58
N SER A 175 -3.52 6.93 -11.80
CA SER A 175 -4.61 6.57 -12.72
C SER A 175 -5.53 5.50 -12.13
N ARG A 176 -5.01 4.53 -11.37
CA ARG A 176 -5.85 3.52 -10.71
C ARG A 176 -6.68 4.12 -9.57
N LEU A 177 -6.11 4.98 -8.74
CA LEU A 177 -6.85 5.68 -7.67
C LEU A 177 -7.95 6.60 -8.24
N GLU A 178 -7.67 7.30 -9.34
CA GLU A 178 -8.66 8.09 -10.06
C GLU A 178 -9.79 7.20 -10.61
N ALA A 179 -9.44 6.05 -11.20
CA ALA A 179 -10.42 5.07 -11.65
C ALA A 179 -11.28 4.55 -10.50
N CYS A 180 -10.71 4.27 -9.32
CA CYS A 180 -11.47 3.89 -8.12
C CYS A 180 -12.54 4.94 -7.77
N ILE A 181 -12.16 6.22 -7.75
CA ILE A 181 -13.07 7.35 -7.44
C ILE A 181 -14.22 7.43 -8.44
N ASN A 182 -13.92 7.22 -9.73
CA ASN A 182 -14.92 7.23 -10.81
C ASN A 182 -15.90 6.05 -10.69
N GLU A 183 -15.39 4.84 -10.41
CA GLU A 183 -16.21 3.65 -10.21
C GLU A 183 -17.13 3.79 -8.99
N ILE A 184 -16.63 4.35 -7.87
CA ILE A 184 -17.45 4.65 -6.69
C ILE A 184 -18.56 5.65 -7.05
N THR A 185 -18.25 6.68 -7.84
CA THR A 185 -19.26 7.66 -8.26
C THR A 185 -20.36 7.00 -9.11
N ALA A 186 -19.98 6.15 -10.07
CA ALA A 186 -20.93 5.40 -10.88
C ALA A 186 -21.80 4.45 -10.03
N LEU A 187 -21.21 3.82 -9.00
CA LEU A 187 -21.94 2.97 -8.05
C LEU A 187 -22.95 3.76 -7.22
N GLN A 188 -22.55 4.90 -6.65
CA GLN A 188 -23.45 5.79 -5.89
C GLN A 188 -24.66 6.21 -6.75
N ASP A 189 -24.44 6.54 -8.02
CA ASP A 189 -25.53 6.88 -8.95
C ASP A 189 -26.49 5.70 -9.18
N LYS A 190 -25.97 4.47 -9.31
CA LYS A 190 -26.80 3.26 -9.42
C LYS A 190 -27.61 3.02 -8.14
N ILE A 191 -27.01 3.16 -6.96
CA ILE A 191 -27.68 3.02 -5.66
C ILE A 191 -28.81 4.04 -5.55
N ARG A 192 -28.53 5.32 -5.79
CA ARG A 192 -29.52 6.41 -5.72
C ARG A 192 -30.69 6.21 -6.68
N LYS A 193 -30.44 5.70 -7.89
CA LYS A 193 -31.50 5.36 -8.85
C LYS A 193 -32.41 4.23 -8.35
N LYS A 194 -31.89 3.26 -7.58
CA LYS A 194 -32.67 2.16 -6.99
C LYS A 194 -33.45 2.56 -5.73
N MET A 195 -33.06 3.65 -5.06
CA MET A 195 -33.77 4.16 -3.89
C MET A 195 -34.98 5.04 -4.25
N LYS A 196 -34.98 5.62 -5.46
CA LYS A 196 -36.13 6.35 -6.04
C LYS A 196 -37.22 5.37 -6.46
#